data_AF-A0A3D5PRC5-F1
#
_entry.id   AF-A0A3D5PRC5-F1
#
_cell.length_a   1.000
_cell.length_b   1.000
_cell.length_c   1.000
_cell.angle_alpha   90.00
_cell.angle_beta   90.00
_cell.angle_gamma   90.00
#
_symmetry.space_group_name_H-M   'P 1'
#
loop_
_entity.id
_entity.type
_entity.pdbx_description
1 polymer ?
#
loop_
_entity_poly.entity_id
_entity_poly.type
_entity_poly.pdbx_seq_one_letter_code
_entity_poly.pdbx_strand_id
1 'polypeptide(L)'
;MDQIKQFETEGYLVVPDILPSDTLAAVRAEYSTLLDGLYQVWFDAGLVSTAPDTLDFWGKLLSAYEAGVDYFQPMDISLPGDRIHVDTPFHIGPAVFDMLTAGPLLDVVEQLIGP
;
A
#
# COMPACT_ATOMS: atom_id res chain seq x y z
N MET A 1 1.69 -1.84 -30.19
CA MET A 1 2.90 -2.66 -30.40
C MET A 1 4.14 -2.02 -29.79
N ASP A 2 4.33 -0.70 -29.90
CA ASP A 2 5.51 -0.04 -29.31
C ASP A 2 5.60 -0.18 -27.78
N GLN A 3 4.49 -0.11 -27.04
CA GLN A 3 4.48 -0.23 -25.58
C GLN A 3 4.87 -1.63 -25.08
N ILE A 4 4.39 -2.71 -25.73
CA ILE A 4 4.78 -4.08 -25.36
C ILE A 4 6.27 -4.30 -25.64
N LYS A 5 6.75 -3.82 -26.80
CA LYS A 5 8.18 -3.89 -27.12
C LYS A 5 9.03 -3.09 -26.13
N GLN A 6 8.56 -1.92 -25.69
CA GLN A 6 9.22 -1.14 -24.64
C GLN A 6 9.29 -1.96 -23.35
N PHE A 7 8.19 -2.54 -22.89
CA PHE A 7 8.16 -3.39 -21.71
C PHE A 7 9.17 -4.54 -21.80
N GLU A 8 9.19 -5.28 -22.91
CA GLU A 8 10.12 -6.38 -23.14
C GLU A 8 11.60 -5.93 -23.18
N THR A 9 11.87 -4.72 -23.67
CA THR A 9 13.24 -4.19 -23.83
C THR A 9 13.75 -3.53 -22.55
N GLU A 10 12.89 -2.79 -21.86
CA GLU A 10 13.26 -1.93 -20.73
C GLU A 10 12.90 -2.55 -19.36
N GLY A 11 12.04 -3.57 -19.33
CA GLY A 11 11.59 -4.23 -18.10
C GLY A 11 10.53 -3.47 -17.31
N TYR A 12 9.98 -2.37 -17.85
CA TYR A 12 8.90 -1.60 -17.24
C TYR A 12 8.02 -0.93 -18.30
N LEU A 13 6.79 -0.58 -17.91
CA LEU A 13 5.86 0.21 -18.72
C LEU A 13 5.06 1.15 -17.80
N VAL A 14 4.89 2.40 -18.22
CA VAL A 14 4.05 3.37 -17.51
C VAL A 14 2.71 3.47 -18.22
N VAL A 15 1.64 3.11 -17.52
CA VAL A 15 0.26 3.24 -18.00
C VAL A 15 -0.47 4.20 -17.06
N PRO A 16 -0.76 5.44 -17.50
CA PRO A 16 -1.48 6.40 -16.67
C PRO A 16 -2.93 5.95 -16.46
N ASP A 17 -3.49 6.34 -15.31
CA ASP A 17 -4.93 6.24 -15.01
C ASP A 17 -5.52 4.81 -15.13
N ILE A 18 -4.71 3.79 -14.84
CA ILE A 18 -5.12 2.38 -14.90
C ILE A 18 -6.12 2.01 -13.81
N LEU A 19 -6.05 2.66 -12.65
CA LEU A 19 -6.99 2.41 -11.56
C LEU A 19 -8.18 3.37 -11.70
N PRO A 20 -9.43 2.87 -11.58
CA PRO A 20 -10.58 3.74 -11.42
C PRO A 20 -10.37 4.73 -10.27
N SER A 21 -10.79 5.99 -10.46
CA SER A 21 -10.57 7.06 -9.47
C SER A 21 -11.11 6.71 -8.09
N ASP A 22 -12.28 6.05 -8.05
CA ASP A 22 -12.97 5.69 -6.81
C ASP A 22 -12.24 4.55 -6.09
N THR A 23 -11.67 3.60 -6.83
CA THR A 23 -10.80 2.54 -6.28
C THR A 23 -9.56 3.15 -5.66
N LEU A 24 -8.87 4.07 -6.35
CA LEU A 24 -7.70 4.75 -5.80
C LEU A 24 -8.04 5.58 -4.56
N ALA A 25 -9.19 6.26 -4.56
CA ALA A 25 -9.67 7.01 -3.40
C ALA A 25 -9.97 6.09 -2.21
N ALA A 26 -10.59 4.93 -2.45
CA ALA A 26 -10.87 3.93 -1.42
C ALA A 26 -9.58 3.39 -0.80
N VAL A 27 -8.56 3.07 -1.60
CA VAL A 27 -7.24 2.63 -1.11
C VAL A 27 -6.61 3.70 -0.22
N ARG A 28 -6.62 4.97 -0.64
CA ARG A 28 -6.08 6.08 0.17
C ARG A 28 -6.80 6.22 1.50
N ALA A 29 -8.13 6.11 1.52
CA ALA A 29 -8.92 6.18 2.73
C ALA A 29 -8.61 5.00 3.67
N GLU A 30 -8.53 3.78 3.13
CA GLU A 30 -8.21 2.57 3.89
C GLU A 30 -6.83 2.66 4.55
N TYR A 31 -5.81 3.09 3.81
CA TYR A 31 -4.47 3.31 4.36
C TYR A 31 -4.43 4.43 5.39
N SER A 32 -5.26 5.46 5.24
CA SER A 32 -5.37 6.53 6.24
C SER A 32 -5.93 5.99 7.55
N THR A 33 -7.02 5.22 7.49
CA THR A 33 -7.59 4.55 8.67
C THR A 33 -6.64 3.55 9.31
N LEU A 34 -5.92 2.77 8.50
CA LEU A 34 -4.90 1.83 8.99
C LEU A 34 -3.80 2.56 9.76
N LEU A 35 -3.23 3.63 9.17
CA LEU A 35 -2.16 4.39 9.81
C LEU A 35 -2.66 5.12 11.06
N ASP A 36 -3.89 5.62 11.08
CA ASP A 36 -4.49 6.22 12.28
C ASP A 36 -4.50 5.21 13.44
N GLY A 37 -4.92 3.96 13.17
CA GLY A 37 -4.93 2.89 14.17
C GLY A 37 -3.52 2.52 14.66
N LEU A 38 -2.57 2.33 13.74
CA LEU A 38 -1.18 2.01 14.09
C LEU A 38 -0.55 3.13 14.91
N TYR A 39 -0.74 4.38 14.49
CA TYR A 39 -0.17 5.55 15.15
C TYR A 39 -0.74 5.74 16.56
N GLN A 40 -2.05 5.50 16.75
CA GLN A 40 -2.65 5.54 18.08
C GLN A 40 -2.01 4.51 19.02
N VAL A 41 -1.79 3.27 18.55
CA VAL A 41 -1.12 2.21 19.33
C VAL A 41 0.30 2.63 19.71
N TRP A 42 1.06 3.20 18.78
CA TRP A 42 2.42 3.67 19.06
C TRP A 42 2.45 4.85 20.04
N PHE A 43 1.49 5.78 19.93
CA PHE A 43 1.37 6.92 20.85
C PHE A 43 1.02 6.46 22.27
N ASP A 44 0.05 5.56 22.41
CA ASP A 44 -0.35 5.01 23.71
C ASP A 44 0.79 4.19 24.36
N ALA A 45 1.65 3.57 23.54
CA ALA A 45 2.86 2.88 23.98
C ALA A 45 4.05 3.83 24.26
N GLY A 46 3.94 5.13 23.98
CA GLY A 46 5.01 6.11 24.15
C GLY A 46 6.17 5.97 23.14
N LEU A 47 5.93 5.27 22.01
CA LEU A 47 6.92 5.07 20.95
C LEU A 47 7.02 6.29 20.02
N VAL A 48 5.96 7.08 19.93
CA VAL A 48 5.92 8.40 19.28
C VAL A 48 5.38 9.43 20.27
N SER A 49 5.81 10.68 20.14
CA SER A 49 5.54 11.74 21.13
C SER A 49 4.49 12.77 20.68
N THR A 50 4.22 12.86 19.38
CA THR A 50 3.27 13.82 18.81
C THR A 50 1.85 13.27 18.88
N ALA A 51 0.90 14.10 19.30
CA ALA A 51 -0.49 13.67 19.44
C ALA A 51 -1.10 13.30 18.06
N PRO A 52 -1.82 12.16 17.94
CA PRO A 52 -2.37 11.67 16.66
C PRO A 52 -3.24 12.70 15.91
N ASP A 53 -4.06 13.48 16.64
CA ASP A 53 -4.97 14.47 16.08
C ASP A 53 -4.28 15.70 15.47
N THR A 54 -2.97 15.85 15.68
CA THR A 54 -2.19 17.00 15.18
C THR A 54 -1.48 16.71 13.86
N LEU A 55 -1.54 15.46 13.37
CA LEU A 55 -0.83 15.00 12.18
C LEU A 55 -1.79 14.44 11.13
N ASP A 56 -1.55 14.83 9.89
CA ASP A 56 -2.14 14.16 8.72
C ASP A 56 -1.41 12.82 8.45
N PHE A 57 -1.84 12.11 7.40
CA PHE A 57 -1.25 10.84 7.00
C PHE A 57 0.28 10.92 6.86
N TRP A 58 0.78 11.94 6.18
CA TRP A 58 2.21 12.09 5.93
C TRP A 58 2.99 12.46 7.20
N GLY A 59 2.41 13.31 8.06
CA GLY A 59 2.99 13.63 9.36
C GLY A 59 3.11 12.40 10.25
N LYS A 60 2.08 11.54 10.29
CA LYS A 60 2.12 10.28 11.04
C LYS A 60 3.18 9.34 10.50
N LEU A 61 3.27 9.18 9.18
CA LEU A 61 4.25 8.31 8.53
C LEU A 61 5.69 8.80 8.78
N LEU A 62 5.94 10.11 8.66
CA LEU A 62 7.24 10.71 8.96
C LEU A 62 7.62 10.51 10.43
N SER A 63 6.69 10.77 11.35
CA SER A 63 6.92 10.58 12.78
C SER A 63 7.21 9.12 13.13
N ALA A 64 6.54 8.15 12.49
CA ALA A 64 6.81 6.73 12.66
C ALA A 64 8.19 6.34 12.14
N TYR A 65 8.56 6.85 10.95
CA TYR A 65 9.89 6.64 10.36
C TYR A 65 11.00 7.19 11.26
N GLU A 66 10.86 8.43 11.77
CA GLU A 66 11.84 9.05 12.67
C GLU A 66 11.97 8.31 14.01
N ALA A 67 10.87 7.75 14.52
CA ALA A 67 10.86 6.94 15.73
C ALA A 67 11.43 5.52 15.53
N GLY A 68 11.61 5.08 14.27
CA GLY A 68 12.10 3.75 13.95
C GLY A 68 11.13 2.63 14.32
N VAL A 69 9.83 2.92 14.43
CA VAL A 69 8.80 1.89 14.63
C VAL A 69 8.52 1.17 13.32
N ASP A 70 8.16 -0.12 13.40
CA ASP A 70 7.83 -0.91 12.22
C ASP A 70 6.46 -0.53 11.65
N TYR A 71 6.47 0.47 10.77
CA TYR A 71 5.31 0.88 9.98
C TYR A 71 5.17 0.08 8.69
N PHE A 72 6.27 -0.51 8.19
CA PHE A 72 6.34 -1.04 6.83
C PHE A 72 5.54 -2.33 6.70
N GLN A 73 5.87 -3.35 7.52
CA GLN A 73 5.23 -4.65 7.42
C GLN A 73 3.71 -4.63 7.65
N PRO A 74 3.16 -3.90 8.65
CA PRO A 74 1.70 -3.83 8.81
C PRO A 74 0.98 -3.04 7.71
N MET A 75 1.70 -2.29 6.85
CA MET A 75 1.14 -1.56 5.71
C MET A 75 1.39 -2.26 4.37
N ASP A 76 2.23 -3.29 4.32
CA ASP A 76 2.52 -4.05 3.11
C ASP A 76 1.32 -4.94 2.73
N ILE A 77 1.00 -5.00 1.44
CA ILE A 77 -0.09 -5.84 0.91
C ILE A 77 0.30 -7.32 0.80
N SER A 78 1.58 -7.62 1.07
CA SER A 78 2.16 -8.95 0.96
C SER A 78 2.78 -9.42 2.28
N LEU A 79 2.81 -10.73 2.45
CA LEU A 79 3.59 -11.36 3.51
C LEU A 79 5.09 -11.20 3.20
N PRO A 80 5.95 -11.12 4.24
CA PRO A 80 7.38 -10.98 4.03
C PRO A 80 7.93 -12.25 3.37
N GLY A 81 9.00 -12.09 2.58
CA GLY A 81 9.70 -13.20 1.92
C GLY A 81 10.54 -14.09 2.86
N ASP A 82 10.51 -13.85 4.16
CA ASP A 82 11.21 -14.62 5.19
C ASP A 82 10.21 -15.47 6.02
N ARG A 83 10.39 -15.58 7.34
CA ARG A 83 9.61 -16.46 8.19
C ARG A 83 8.23 -15.89 8.49
N ILE A 84 7.21 -16.59 8.00
CA ILE A 84 5.81 -16.27 8.25
C ILE A 84 5.31 -17.05 9.47
N HIS A 85 4.65 -16.34 10.38
CA HIS A 85 3.96 -16.82 11.56
C HIS A 85 2.46 -16.50 11.45
N VAL A 86 1.66 -17.08 12.35
CA VAL A 86 0.19 -16.88 12.35
C VAL A 86 -0.21 -15.42 12.61
N ASP A 87 0.68 -14.67 13.25
CA ASP A 87 0.54 -13.28 13.66
C ASP A 87 1.44 -12.33 12.84
N THR A 88 2.05 -12.80 11.75
CA THR A 88 2.82 -11.94 10.86
C THR A 88 1.91 -10.85 10.28
N PRO A 89 2.21 -9.56 10.51
CA PRO A 89 1.36 -8.49 10.04
C PRO A 89 1.47 -8.33 8.52
N PHE A 90 0.35 -8.02 7.88
CA PHE A 90 0.22 -7.59 6.50
C PHE A 90 -1.17 -6.95 6.35
N HIS A 91 -1.37 -6.14 5.31
CA HIS A 91 -2.62 -5.43 5.08
C HIS A 91 -3.31 -5.91 3.80
N ILE A 92 -4.44 -6.60 3.96
CA ILE A 92 -5.29 -7.04 2.84
C ILE A 92 -6.74 -6.60 3.07
N GLY A 93 -6.95 -5.29 3.12
CA GLY A 93 -8.30 -4.73 3.26
C GLY A 93 -9.15 -4.85 1.99
N PRO A 94 -10.48 -4.63 2.09
CA PRO A 94 -11.38 -4.65 0.95
C PRO A 94 -10.95 -3.72 -0.19
N ALA A 95 -10.45 -2.50 0.10
CA ALA A 95 -10.06 -1.56 -0.95
C ALA A 95 -8.80 -2.02 -1.69
N VAL A 96 -7.83 -2.61 -0.98
CA VAL A 96 -6.68 -3.26 -1.61
C VAL A 96 -7.11 -4.43 -2.47
N PHE A 97 -8.04 -5.27 -2.00
CA PHE A 97 -8.55 -6.40 -2.80
C PHE A 97 -9.28 -5.92 -4.05
N ASP A 98 -10.12 -4.89 -3.95
CA ASP A 98 -10.80 -4.27 -5.10
C ASP A 98 -9.79 -3.68 -6.10
N MET A 99 -8.70 -3.08 -5.62
CA MET A 99 -7.60 -2.62 -6.47
C MET A 99 -6.91 -3.76 -7.21
N LEU A 100 -6.57 -4.85 -6.50
CA LEU A 100 -5.90 -6.01 -7.09
C LEU A 100 -6.77 -6.75 -8.11
N THR A 101 -8.09 -6.61 -8.01
CA THR A 101 -9.07 -7.23 -8.91
C THR A 101 -9.68 -6.24 -9.92
N ALA A 102 -9.17 -5.00 -9.99
CA ALA A 102 -9.68 -4.00 -10.90
C ALA A 102 -9.51 -4.43 -12.36
N GLY A 103 -10.62 -4.52 -13.11
CA GLY A 103 -10.63 -4.98 -14.50
C GLY A 103 -9.57 -4.33 -15.40
N PRO A 104 -9.46 -2.98 -15.45
CA PRO A 104 -8.44 -2.33 -16.28
C PRO A 104 -6.99 -2.66 -15.89
N LEU A 105 -6.73 -2.94 -14.61
CA LEU A 105 -5.41 -3.42 -14.16
C LEU A 105 -5.14 -4.83 -14.70
N LEU A 106 -6.09 -5.74 -14.50
CA LEU A 106 -5.97 -7.12 -14.96
C LEU A 106 -5.87 -7.20 -16.49
N ASP A 107 -6.60 -6.37 -17.23
CA ASP A 107 -6.56 -6.31 -18.70
C ASP A 107 -5.16 -5.92 -19.21
N VAL A 108 -4.45 -5.03 -18.52
CA VAL A 108 -3.07 -4.65 -18.88
C VAL A 108 -2.10 -5.76 -18.49
N VAL A 109 -2.28 -6.36 -17.32
CA VAL A 109 -1.45 -7.50 -16.87
C VAL A 109 -1.56 -8.63 -17.89
N GLU A 110 -2.76 -9.05 -18.26
CA GLU A 110 -3.01 -10.12 -19.25
C GLU A 110 -2.34 -9.81 -20.60
N GLN A 111 -2.37 -8.56 -21.07
CA GLN A 111 -1.70 -8.16 -22.31
C GLN A 111 -0.17 -8.26 -22.25
N LEU A 112 0.44 -8.15 -21.06
CA LEU A 112 1.89 -8.21 -20.88
C LEU A 112 2.42 -9.60 -20.56
N ILE A 113 1.67 -10.41 -19.79
CA ILE A 113 2.14 -11.71 -19.30
C ILE A 113 1.36 -12.91 -19.84
N GLY A 114 0.25 -12.68 -20.54
CA GLY A 114 -0.65 -13.71 -21.04
C GLY A 114 -1.79 -14.06 -20.06
N PRO A 115 -2.69 -14.98 -20.47
CA PRO A 115 -3.83 -15.44 -19.67
C PRO A 115 -3.44 -16.39 -18.53
#